data_AF-A0A3D3K4R1-F1
#
_entry.id   AF-A0A3D3K4R1-F1
#
_cell.length_a   1.000
_cell.length_b   1.000
_cell.length_c   1.000
_cell.angle_alpha   90.00
_cell.angle_beta   90.00
_cell.angle_gamma   90.00
#
_symmetry.space_group_name_H-M   'P 1'
#
loop_
_entity.id
_entity.type
_entity.pdbx_description
1 polymer ?
#
loop_
_entity_poly.entity_id
_entity_poly.type
_entity_poly.pdbx_seq_one_letter_code
_entity_poly.pdbx_strand_id
1 'polypeptide(L)'
;MANLRDLKKEIDYCLEELVFDCDMAICFQPSKEKEVFELMQKAVELRNTLFAKVSNPTEPHNRSLVRKYYAALRAEISAEFEKLFDALSEINNK
;
A
#
# COMPACT_ATOMS: atom_id res chain seq x y z
N MET A 1 -2.14 -7.41 20.12
CA MET A 1 -2.62 -6.03 19.92
C MET A 1 -1.74 -5.43 18.85
N ALA A 2 -2.28 -5.08 17.69
CA ALA A 2 -1.46 -4.50 16.65
C ALA A 2 -1.02 -3.09 17.08
N ASN A 3 0.27 -2.95 17.37
CA ASN A 3 0.86 -1.69 17.72
C ASN A 3 1.19 -0.91 16.43
N LEU A 4 1.47 0.39 16.54
CA LEU A 4 1.85 1.26 15.42
C LEU A 4 2.96 0.65 14.54
N ARG A 5 3.89 -0.08 15.16
CA ARG A 5 4.97 -0.81 14.49
C ARG A 5 4.45 -1.91 13.57
N ASP A 6 3.41 -2.63 13.97
CA ASP A 6 2.85 -3.73 13.18
C ASP A 6 2.10 -3.19 11.97
N LEU A 7 1.40 -2.06 12.12
CA LEU A 7 0.70 -1.42 11.00
C LEU A 7 1.67 -0.85 9.95
N LYS A 8 2.81 -0.31 10.38
CA LYS A 8 3.88 0.11 9.46
C LYS A 8 4.46 -1.08 8.69
N LYS A 9 4.71 -2.20 9.37
CA LYS A 9 5.16 -3.44 8.73
C LYS A 9 4.14 -3.99 7.74
N GLU A 10 2.85 -3.89 8.07
CA GLU A 10 1.76 -4.31 7.19
C GLU A 10 1.76 -3.49 5.88
N ILE A 11 1.94 -2.17 5.97
CA ILE A 11 2.07 -1.31 4.78
C ILE A 11 3.33 -1.68 3.96
N ASP A 12 4.49 -1.83 4.61
CA ASP A 12 5.72 -2.19 3.91
C ASP A 12 5.59 -3.58 3.24
N TYR A 13 4.94 -4.54 3.90
CA TYR A 13 4.67 -5.87 3.36
C TYR A 13 3.78 -5.81 2.11
N CYS A 14 2.67 -5.06 2.14
CA CYS A 14 1.82 -4.90 0.97
C CYS A 14 2.55 -4.21 -0.21
N LEU A 15 3.44 -3.26 0.09
CA LEU A 15 4.28 -2.64 -0.93
C LEU A 15 5.28 -3.66 -1.52
N GLU A 16 5.92 -4.47 -0.69
CA GLU A 16 6.86 -5.51 -1.13
C GLU A 16 6.17 -6.54 -2.03
N GLU A 17 4.96 -7.00 -1.69
CA GLU A 17 4.17 -7.90 -2.54
C GLU A 17 3.86 -7.27 -3.91
N LEU A 18 3.40 -6.02 -3.94
CA LEU A 18 3.11 -5.34 -5.19
C LEU A 18 4.37 -5.12 -6.03
N VAL A 19 5.49 -4.75 -5.43
CA VAL A 19 6.79 -4.57 -6.12
C VAL A 19 7.24 -5.89 -6.73
N PHE A 20 7.11 -6.99 -6.00
CA PHE A 20 7.44 -8.31 -6.52
C PHE A 20 6.59 -8.67 -7.75
N ASP A 21 5.28 -8.45 -7.71
CA ASP A 21 4.41 -8.70 -8.86
C ASP A 21 4.70 -7.77 -10.04
N CYS A 22 5.06 -6.51 -9.77
CA CYS A 22 5.54 -5.57 -10.79
C CYS A 22 6.81 -6.09 -11.47
N ASP A 23 7.80 -6.54 -10.70
CA ASP A 23 9.05 -7.09 -11.24
C ASP A 23 8.78 -8.34 -12.10
N MET A 24 7.87 -9.20 -11.66
CA MET A 24 7.43 -10.37 -12.43
C MET A 24 6.73 -9.96 -13.73
N ALA A 25 5.86 -8.95 -13.70
CA ALA A 25 5.20 -8.42 -14.90
C ALA A 25 6.22 -7.89 -15.91
N ILE A 26 7.22 -7.12 -15.47
CA ILE A 26 8.30 -6.61 -16.33
C ILE A 26 9.14 -7.76 -16.90
N CYS A 27 9.47 -8.76 -16.09
CA CYS A 27 10.25 -9.91 -16.52
C CYS A 27 9.58 -10.67 -17.68
N PHE A 28 8.27 -10.87 -17.62
CA PHE A 28 7.51 -11.55 -18.68
C PHE A 28 7.08 -10.63 -19.83
N GLN A 29 6.94 -9.33 -19.58
CA GLN A 29 6.44 -8.35 -20.55
C GLN A 29 7.30 -7.07 -20.56
N PRO A 30 8.55 -7.12 -21.06
CA PRO A 30 9.47 -5.99 -21.00
C PRO A 30 8.96 -4.73 -21.72
N SER A 31 8.08 -4.88 -22.71
CA SER A 31 7.48 -3.75 -23.43
C SER A 31 6.60 -2.86 -22.55
N LYS A 32 6.11 -3.38 -21.41
CA LYS A 32 5.24 -2.66 -20.46
C LYS A 32 6.01 -2.06 -19.28
N GLU A 33 7.35 -2.15 -19.29
CA GLU A 33 8.21 -1.67 -18.21
C GLU A 33 7.86 -0.26 -17.73
N LYS A 34 7.64 0.67 -18.68
CA LYS A 34 7.33 2.06 -18.34
C LYS A 34 6.01 2.20 -17.57
N GLU A 35 4.95 1.51 -18.01
CA GLU A 35 3.63 1.56 -17.35
C GLU A 35 3.68 0.95 -15.95
N VAL A 36 4.39 -0.18 -15.82
CA VAL A 36 4.57 -0.84 -14.51
C VAL A 36 5.42 0.02 -13.58
N PHE A 37 6.47 0.68 -14.08
CA PHE A 37 7.30 1.56 -13.28
C PHE A 37 6.53 2.79 -12.76
N GLU A 38 5.66 3.38 -13.60
CA GLU A 38 4.76 4.46 -13.17
C GLU A 38 3.78 3.98 -12.06
N LEU A 39 3.33 2.73 -12.11
CA LEU A 39 2.52 2.13 -11.05
C LEU A 39 3.31 1.94 -9.76
N MET A 40 4.56 1.45 -9.84
CA MET A 40 5.45 1.32 -8.67
C MET A 40 5.69 2.66 -7.99
N GLN A 41 5.85 3.75 -8.76
CA GLN A 41 5.99 5.10 -8.19
C GLN A 41 4.76 5.51 -7.38
N LYS A 42 3.56 5.29 -7.92
CA LYS A 42 2.30 5.54 -7.19
C LYS A 42 2.19 4.72 -5.92
N ALA A 43 2.66 3.46 -5.94
CA ALA A 43 2.68 2.62 -4.76
C ALA A 43 3.60 3.16 -3.65
N VAL A 44 4.78 3.66 -4.02
CA VAL A 44 5.71 4.29 -3.06
C VAL A 44 5.12 5.57 -2.45
N GLU A 45 4.45 6.39 -3.26
CA GLU A 45 3.74 7.58 -2.77
C GLU A 45 2.60 7.23 -1.80
N LEU A 46 1.81 6.20 -2.13
CA LEU A 46 0.76 5.68 -1.26
C LEU A 46 1.34 5.21 0.07
N ARG A 47 2.42 4.42 0.03
CA ARG A 47 3.12 3.95 1.24
C ARG A 47 3.55 5.11 2.12
N ASN A 48 4.14 6.15 1.54
CA ASN A 48 4.58 7.34 2.30
C ASN A 48 3.40 8.08 2.95
N THR A 49 2.28 8.18 2.22
CA THR A 49 1.05 8.79 2.73
C THR A 49 0.47 8.00 3.89
N LEU A 50 0.38 6.67 3.76
CA LEU A 50 -0.09 5.78 4.83
C LEU A 50 0.83 5.83 6.05
N PHE A 51 2.16 5.87 5.84
CA PHE A 51 3.13 6.02 6.95
C PHE A 51 2.94 7.32 7.73
N ALA A 52 2.65 8.43 7.03
CA ALA A 52 2.36 9.71 7.67
C ALA A 52 1.05 9.64 8.48
N LYS A 53 0.00 9.00 7.95
CA LYS A 53 -1.27 8.77 8.66
C LYS A 53 -1.09 7.92 9.91
N VAL A 54 -0.39 6.78 9.80
CA VAL A 54 -0.11 5.90 10.94
C VAL A 54 0.65 6.65 12.05
N SER A 55 1.57 7.54 11.68
CA SER A 55 2.41 8.27 12.65
C SER A 55 1.67 9.44 13.33
N ASN A 56 0.54 9.89 12.80
CA ASN A 56 -0.19 11.08 13.26
C ASN A 56 -1.69 10.80 13.50
N PRO A 57 -2.06 10.02 14.54
CA PRO A 57 -3.46 9.77 14.86
C PRO A 57 -4.17 11.05 15.34
N THR A 58 -5.45 11.23 14.96
CA THR A 58 -6.25 12.46 15.20
C THR A 58 -6.39 12.84 16.68
N GLU A 59 -6.54 11.85 17.57
CA GLU A 59 -6.67 12.08 19.02
C GLU A 59 -5.75 11.13 19.81
N PRO A 60 -4.44 11.43 19.90
CA PRO A 60 -3.44 10.51 20.45
C PRO A 60 -3.66 10.17 21.94
N HIS A 61 -4.36 11.04 22.68
CA HIS A 61 -4.63 10.86 24.10
C HIS A 61 -5.86 9.98 24.38
N ASN A 62 -6.71 9.71 23.37
CA ASN A 62 -7.91 8.89 23.53
C ASN A 62 -7.71 7.48 22.97
N ARG A 63 -7.38 6.51 23.85
CA ARG A 63 -7.11 5.11 23.45
C ARG A 63 -8.21 4.44 22.63
N SER A 64 -9.48 4.77 22.89
CA SER A 64 -10.61 4.17 22.15
C SER A 64 -10.66 4.68 20.71
N LEU A 65 -10.49 5.99 20.53
CA LEU A 65 -10.49 6.62 19.22
C LEU A 65 -9.24 6.23 18.41
N VAL A 66 -8.06 6.13 19.04
CA VAL A 66 -6.85 5.62 18.39
C VAL A 66 -7.05 4.20 17.84
N ARG A 67 -7.72 3.32 18.59
CA ARG A 67 -8.03 1.96 18.11
C ARG A 67 -8.97 1.98 16.91
N LYS A 68 -10.04 2.77 16.96
CA LYS A 68 -10.98 2.93 15.84
C LYS A 68 -10.29 3.50 14.60
N TYR A 69 -9.41 4.50 14.80
CA TYR A 69 -8.60 5.10 13.74
C TYR A 69 -7.71 4.05 13.05
N TYR A 70 -6.96 3.25 13.80
CA TYR A 70 -6.12 2.21 13.19
C TYR A 70 -6.92 1.08 12.53
N ALA A 71 -8.11 0.75 13.03
CA ALA A 71 -8.99 -0.21 12.37
C ALA A 71 -9.50 0.32 11.03
N ALA A 72 -9.90 1.60 10.97
CA ALA A 72 -10.29 2.25 9.73
C ALA A 72 -9.11 2.35 8.75
N LEU A 73 -7.91 2.70 9.25
CA LEU A 73 -6.72 2.82 8.44
C LEU A 73 -6.28 1.46 7.84
N ARG A 74 -6.49 0.34 8.54
CA ARG A 74 -6.30 -1.00 7.95
C ARG A 74 -7.21 -1.25 6.76
N ALA A 75 -8.50 -0.96 6.90
CA ALA A 75 -9.44 -1.10 5.80
C ALA A 75 -9.06 -0.21 4.62
N GLU A 76 -8.58 1.00 4.90
CA GLU A 76 -8.04 1.91 3.88
C GLU A 76 -6.79 1.33 3.19
N ILE A 77 -5.83 0.78 3.95
CA ILE A 77 -4.63 0.13 3.39
C ILE A 77 -5.04 -0.97 2.40
N SER A 78 -5.89 -1.92 2.81
CA SER A 78 -6.34 -3.01 1.93
C SER A 78 -7.01 -2.48 0.67
N ALA A 79 -7.93 -1.52 0.80
CA ALA A 79 -8.67 -0.97 -0.33
C ALA A 79 -7.78 -0.18 -1.32
N GLU A 80 -6.79 0.56 -0.83
CA GLU A 80 -5.89 1.32 -1.72
C GLU A 80 -4.89 0.40 -2.44
N PHE A 81 -4.38 -0.65 -1.78
CA PHE A 81 -3.52 -1.64 -2.45
C PHE A 81 -4.30 -2.49 -3.45
N GLU A 82 -5.55 -2.86 -3.17
CA GLU A 82 -6.42 -3.58 -4.12
C GLU A 82 -6.55 -2.81 -5.45
N LYS A 83 -6.73 -1.48 -5.40
CA LYS A 83 -6.75 -0.63 -6.61
C LYS A 83 -5.44 -0.66 -7.40
N LEU A 84 -4.29 -0.78 -6.71
CA LEU A 84 -3.00 -0.88 -7.39
C LEU A 84 -2.83 -2.24 -8.06
N PHE A 85 -3.28 -3.33 -7.42
CA PHE A 85 -3.30 -4.65 -8.03
C PHE A 85 -4.25 -4.73 -9.23
N ASP A 86 -5.42 -4.10 -9.15
CA ASP A 86 -6.34 -3.98 -10.27
C ASP A 86 -5.68 -3.25 -11.44
N ALA A 87 -5.00 -2.13 -11.18
CA ALA A 87 -4.26 -1.39 -12.20
C ALA A 87 -3.12 -2.22 -12.82
N LEU A 88 -2.38 -3.02 -12.02
CA LEU A 88 -1.37 -3.94 -12.54
C LEU A 88 -2.00 -5.02 -13.43
N SER A 89 -3.14 -5.57 -13.01
CA SER A 89 -3.89 -6.57 -13.78
C SER A 89 -4.37 -6.00 -15.12
N GLU A 90 -4.86 -4.76 -15.15
CA GLU A 90 -5.24 -4.07 -16.38
C GLU A 90 -4.04 -3.89 -17.32
N ILE A 91 -2.86 -3.53 -16.78
CA ILE A 91 -1.63 -3.44 -17.57
C ILE A 91 -1.28 -4.81 -18.15
N ASN A 92 -1.35 -5.87 -17.34
CA ASN A 92 -1.01 -7.23 -17.77
C ASN A 92 -1.95 -7.82 -18.83
N ASN A 93 -3.24 -7.49 -18.77
CA ASN A 93 -4.26 -8.02 -19.69
C ASN A 93 -4.40 -7.26 -21.01
N LYS A 94 -3.75 -6.10 -21.15
CA LYS A 94 -3.69 -5.35 -22.42
C LYS A 94 -2.77 -6.01 -23.44
#